data_AF-A0A9P0TG28-F1
#
_entry.id   AF-A0A9P0TG28-F1
#
_cell.length_a   1.000
_cell.length_b   1.000
_cell.length_c   1.000
_cell.angle_alpha   90.00
_cell.angle_beta   90.00
_cell.angle_gamma   90.00
#
_symmetry.space_group_name_H-M   'P 1'
#
loop_
_entity.id
_entity.type
_entity.pdbx_description
1 polymer ?
#
loop_
_entity_poly.entity_id
_entity_poly.type
_entity_poly.pdbx_seq_one_letter_code
_entity_poly.pdbx_strand_id
1 'polypeptide(L)'
;MSCLTVEEKDFEASQKFMLTIKDLKKDANGKMIRKIEDRINKGNWIEVWSAEDKEEEWQKLYCKVNFLQDDVVDNGVVDRKEFIRSHVALGIPKHEVIEAFRKIAYRKSHISWEEFETQYKLVLK
;
A
#
# COMPACT_ATOMS: atom_id res chain seq x y z
N MET A 1 -10.01 -17.58 -20.25
CA MET A 1 -9.48 -17.10 -18.95
C MET A 1 -8.48 -16.01 -19.25
N SER A 2 -8.84 -14.74 -19.02
CA SER A 2 -7.92 -13.61 -19.20
C SER A 2 -6.99 -13.56 -17.99
N CYS A 3 -5.68 -13.65 -18.21
CA CYS A 3 -4.70 -13.41 -17.15
C CYS A 3 -4.61 -11.90 -16.94
N LEU A 4 -5.09 -11.41 -15.80
CA LEU A 4 -4.94 -10.01 -15.40
C LEU A 4 -3.46 -9.62 -15.41
N THR A 5 -3.17 -8.40 -15.86
CA THR A 5 -1.82 -7.83 -15.82
C THR A 5 -1.39 -7.59 -14.37
N VAL A 6 -0.09 -7.41 -14.13
CA VAL A 6 0.46 -7.13 -12.78
C VAL A 6 -0.18 -5.88 -12.19
N GLU A 7 -0.33 -4.83 -13.02
CA GLU A 7 -0.97 -3.57 -12.65
C GLU A 7 -2.45 -3.75 -12.28
N GLU A 8 -3.16 -4.67 -12.92
CA GLU A 8 -4.57 -4.97 -12.61
C GLU A 8 -4.71 -5.72 -11.27
N LYS A 9 -3.76 -6.60 -10.94
CA LYS A 9 -3.75 -7.32 -9.66
C LYS A 9 -3.39 -6.41 -8.49
N ASP A 10 -2.39 -5.54 -8.67
CA ASP A 10 -2.04 -4.52 -7.68
C ASP A 10 -3.20 -3.56 -7.50
N PHE A 11 -3.85 -3.14 -8.59
CA PHE A 11 -5.07 -2.34 -8.54
C PHE A 11 -6.19 -3.04 -7.76
N GLU A 12 -6.50 -4.30 -8.04
CA GLU A 12 -7.53 -5.06 -7.31
C GLU A 12 -7.18 -5.25 -5.82
N ALA A 13 -5.91 -5.53 -5.50
CA ALA A 13 -5.44 -5.67 -4.13
C ALA A 13 -5.54 -4.34 -3.37
N SER A 14 -5.06 -3.25 -3.97
CA SER A 14 -5.15 -1.89 -3.45
C SER A 14 -6.60 -1.43 -3.28
N GLN A 15 -7.48 -1.74 -4.23
CA GLN A 15 -8.91 -1.44 -4.14
C GLN A 15 -9.57 -2.20 -2.99
N LYS A 16 -9.36 -3.53 -2.90
CA LYS A 16 -9.92 -4.36 -1.83
C LYS A 16 -9.42 -3.90 -0.46
N PHE A 17 -8.16 -3.51 -0.40
CA PHE A 17 -7.50 -3.00 0.80
C PHE A 17 -8.03 -1.61 1.20
N MET A 18 -8.20 -0.69 0.26
CA MET A 18 -8.76 0.65 0.48
C MET A 18 -10.23 0.65 0.85
N LEU A 19 -11.05 -0.17 0.18
CA LEU A 19 -12.44 -0.40 0.58
C LEU A 19 -12.49 -0.96 2.00
N THR A 20 -11.53 -1.82 2.36
CA THR A 20 -11.42 -2.29 3.75
C THR A 20 -11.13 -1.11 4.69
N ILE A 21 -10.14 -0.25 4.43
CA ILE A 21 -9.82 0.90 5.31
C ILE A 21 -10.97 1.91 5.44
N LYS A 22 -11.53 2.40 4.33
CA LYS A 22 -12.57 3.46 4.34
C LYS A 22 -13.84 3.01 5.08
N ASP A 23 -14.08 1.70 5.12
CA ASP A 23 -15.29 1.12 5.70
C ASP A 23 -15.08 0.55 7.11
N LEU A 24 -13.88 0.67 7.70
CA LEU A 24 -13.65 0.36 9.12
C LEU A 24 -14.24 1.48 9.97
N LYS A 25 -15.40 1.21 10.57
CA LYS A 25 -15.97 2.04 11.63
C LYS A 25 -15.91 1.30 12.96
N LYS A 26 -15.73 2.02 14.06
CA LYS A 26 -15.96 1.47 15.40
C LYS A 26 -17.47 1.40 15.62
N ASP A 27 -17.98 0.26 16.04
CA ASP A 27 -19.34 0.17 16.58
C ASP A 27 -19.42 0.86 17.96
N ALA A 28 -20.63 0.93 18.53
CA ALA A 28 -20.86 1.53 19.84
C ALA A 28 -20.05 0.88 20.98
N ASN A 29 -19.48 -0.31 20.76
CA ASN A 29 -18.67 -1.06 21.71
C ASN A 29 -17.16 -1.00 21.37
N GLY A 30 -16.77 -0.19 20.38
CA GLY A 30 -15.38 -0.06 19.95
C GLY A 30 -14.88 -1.17 19.01
N LYS A 31 -15.74 -2.13 18.61
CA LYS A 31 -15.39 -3.23 17.71
C LYS A 31 -15.41 -2.74 16.27
N MET A 32 -14.44 -3.18 15.48
CA MET A 32 -14.35 -2.80 14.08
C MET A 32 -15.40 -3.54 13.26
N ILE A 33 -16.26 -2.77 12.59
CA ILE A 33 -17.30 -3.26 11.69
C ILE A 33 -17.02 -2.74 10.27
N ARG A 34 -17.20 -3.63 9.29
CA ARG A 34 -16.98 -3.37 7.86
C ARG A 34 -18.30 -3.10 7.18
N LYS A 35 -18.45 -1.95 6.51
CA LYS A 35 -19.60 -1.66 5.65
C LYS A 35 -19.16 -1.61 4.18
N ILE A 36 -19.17 -2.75 3.50
CA ILE A 36 -18.79 -2.80 2.07
C ILE A 36 -19.82 -2.02 1.25
N GLU A 37 -19.45 -0.85 0.72
CA GLU A 37 -20.20 -0.21 -0.37
C GLU A 37 -19.37 -0.26 -1.67
N ASP A 38 -19.93 -0.92 -2.68
CA ASP A 38 -19.31 -1.25 -3.98
C ASP A 38 -19.11 -0.03 -4.90
N ARG A 39 -18.37 1.02 -4.49
CA ARG A 39 -18.32 2.28 -5.26
C ARG A 39 -16.95 2.78 -5.70
N ILE A 40 -15.89 1.96 -5.69
CA ILE A 40 -14.61 2.35 -6.33
C ILE A 40 -14.40 1.50 -7.60
N ASN A 41 -14.41 2.14 -8.77
CA ASN A 41 -14.06 1.56 -10.06
C ASN A 41 -12.74 2.17 -10.58
N LYS A 42 -12.19 1.66 -11.69
CA LYS A 42 -10.90 2.16 -12.23
C LYS A 42 -10.89 3.65 -12.56
N GLY A 43 -12.00 4.18 -13.07
CA GLY A 43 -12.11 5.60 -13.43
C GLY A 43 -12.06 6.52 -12.20
N ASN A 44 -12.90 6.24 -11.20
CA ASN A 44 -12.94 7.06 -10.00
C ASN A 44 -11.70 6.88 -9.10
N TRP A 45 -10.99 5.75 -9.21
CA TRP A 45 -9.71 5.57 -8.54
C TRP A 45 -8.64 6.51 -9.08
N ILE A 46 -8.52 6.61 -10.41
CA ILE A 46 -7.57 7.53 -11.05
C ILE A 46 -7.91 8.97 -10.66
N GLU A 47 -9.19 9.36 -10.74
CA GLU A 47 -9.65 10.69 -10.37
C GLU A 47 -9.27 11.07 -8.92
N VAL A 48 -9.50 10.15 -7.98
CA VAL A 48 -9.19 10.34 -6.55
C VAL A 48 -7.67 10.46 -6.29
N TRP A 49 -6.83 9.72 -7.03
CA TRP A 49 -5.38 9.87 -6.94
C TRP A 49 -4.83 11.04 -7.75
N SER A 50 -5.54 11.53 -8.75
CA SER A 50 -5.16 12.66 -9.61
C SER A 50 -5.64 14.02 -9.11
N ALA A 51 -6.54 14.07 -8.12
CA ALA A 51 -6.99 15.31 -7.48
C ALA A 51 -5.82 16.16 -6.98
N GLU A 52 -5.96 17.50 -7.06
CA GLU A 52 -4.92 18.45 -6.64
C GLU A 52 -4.67 18.42 -5.12
N ASP A 53 -5.69 18.03 -4.34
CA ASP A 53 -5.60 17.84 -2.89
C ASP A 53 -4.88 16.54 -2.55
N LYS A 54 -3.55 16.55 -2.72
CA LYS A 54 -2.67 15.49 -2.23
C LYS A 54 -2.55 15.59 -0.70
N GLU A 55 -2.36 14.44 -0.05
CA GLU A 55 -2.24 14.28 1.41
C GLU A 55 -3.57 14.28 2.20
N GLU A 56 -4.69 13.91 1.58
CA GLU A 56 -5.89 13.59 2.35
C GLU A 56 -5.60 12.49 3.39
N GLU A 57 -6.28 12.52 4.53
CA GLU A 57 -6.05 11.58 5.65
C GLU A 57 -6.11 10.10 5.21
N TRP A 58 -6.95 9.76 4.24
CA TRP A 58 -7.00 8.40 3.71
C TRP A 58 -5.74 8.01 2.92
N GLN A 59 -5.06 8.95 2.24
CA GLN A 59 -3.81 8.68 1.53
C GLN A 59 -2.66 8.45 2.51
N LYS A 60 -2.63 9.20 3.62
CA LYS A 60 -1.69 8.98 4.72
C LYS A 60 -1.91 7.62 5.37
N LEU A 61 -3.16 7.26 5.66
CA LEU A 61 -3.53 5.94 6.19
C LEU A 61 -3.16 4.83 5.22
N TYR A 62 -3.43 5.02 3.92
CA TYR A 62 -3.06 4.05 2.89
C TYR A 62 -1.53 3.85 2.83
N CYS A 63 -0.75 4.93 2.83
CA CYS A 63 0.72 4.87 2.95
C CYS A 63 1.14 4.08 4.20
N LYS A 64 0.53 4.39 5.36
CA LYS A 64 0.86 3.73 6.63
C LYS A 64 0.60 2.24 6.59
N VAL A 65 -0.51 1.80 6.01
CA VAL A 65 -0.75 0.35 5.99
C VAL A 65 0.10 -0.37 4.94
N ASN A 66 0.44 0.25 3.81
CA ASN A 66 1.44 -0.36 2.92
C ASN A 66 2.77 -0.61 3.65
N PHE A 67 3.22 0.36 4.46
CA PHE A 67 4.40 0.16 5.31
C PHE A 67 4.22 -1.00 6.30
N LEU A 68 3.10 -1.05 7.02
CA LEU A 68 2.85 -2.12 8.01
C LEU A 68 2.66 -3.50 7.36
N GLN A 69 2.17 -3.55 6.13
CA GLN A 69 2.09 -4.79 5.35
C GLN A 69 3.49 -5.33 5.04
N ASP A 70 4.47 -4.44 4.85
CA ASP A 70 5.86 -4.80 4.64
C ASP A 70 6.62 -5.04 5.96
N ASP A 71 6.35 -4.27 7.03
CA ASP A 71 6.94 -4.43 8.38
C ASP A 71 6.23 -5.53 9.17
N VAL A 72 6.37 -6.75 8.70
CA VAL A 72 5.57 -7.87 9.22
C VAL A 72 6.04 -8.33 10.60
N VAL A 73 7.29 -8.06 10.99
CA VAL A 73 7.76 -8.36 12.35
C VAL A 73 7.46 -7.23 13.35
N ASP A 74 6.83 -6.14 12.89
CA ASP A 74 6.39 -4.99 13.70
C ASP A 74 7.52 -4.39 14.52
N ASN A 75 8.67 -4.13 13.88
CA ASN A 75 9.86 -3.55 14.53
C ASN A 75 10.08 -2.07 14.15
N GLY A 76 9.18 -1.49 13.36
CA GLY A 76 9.25 -0.11 12.91
C GLY A 76 10.18 0.13 11.71
N VAL A 77 10.74 -0.93 11.12
CA VAL A 77 11.56 -0.86 9.91
C VAL A 77 11.25 -2.01 8.95
N VAL A 78 11.34 -1.76 7.65
CA VAL A 78 11.21 -2.81 6.64
C VAL A 78 12.59 -3.21 6.17
N ASP A 79 12.97 -4.46 6.43
CA ASP A 79 14.20 -5.02 5.88
C ASP A 79 14.01 -5.64 4.48
N ARG A 80 15.14 -5.97 3.83
CA ARG A 80 15.13 -6.56 2.49
C ARG A 80 14.32 -7.87 2.42
N LYS A 81 14.39 -8.73 3.43
CA LYS A 81 13.70 -10.03 3.43
C LYS A 81 12.20 -9.83 3.55
N GLU A 82 11.78 -8.90 4.38
CA GLU A 82 10.38 -8.58 4.60
C GLU A 82 9.76 -7.97 3.34
N PHE A 83 10.42 -6.97 2.75
CA PHE A 83 10.01 -6.37 1.49
C PHE A 83 9.89 -7.41 0.37
N ILE A 84 10.91 -8.28 0.23
CA ILE A 84 10.88 -9.38 -0.75
C ILE A 84 9.71 -10.33 -0.49
N ARG A 85 9.48 -10.72 0.76
CA ARG A 85 8.43 -11.68 1.10
C ARG A 85 7.04 -11.12 0.78
N SER A 86 6.79 -9.88 1.17
CA SER A 86 5.52 -9.18 0.91
C SER A 86 5.23 -9.10 -0.60
N HIS A 87 6.17 -8.60 -1.39
CA HIS A 87 5.96 -8.34 -2.82
C HIS A 87 5.99 -9.61 -3.69
N VAL A 88 6.80 -10.62 -3.33
CA VAL A 88 6.75 -11.93 -4.02
C VAL A 88 5.43 -12.65 -3.76
N ALA A 89 4.83 -12.49 -2.57
CA ALA A 89 3.51 -13.04 -2.28
C ALA A 89 2.40 -12.40 -3.14
N LEU A 90 2.62 -11.18 -3.66
CA LEU A 90 1.77 -10.51 -4.65
C LEU A 90 2.06 -10.95 -6.09
N GLY A 91 3.05 -11.81 -6.31
CA GLY A 91 3.42 -12.35 -7.61
C GLY A 91 4.47 -11.53 -8.37
N ILE A 92 5.10 -10.54 -7.74
CA ILE A 92 6.16 -9.74 -8.37
C ILE A 92 7.46 -10.58 -8.43
N PRO A 93 8.14 -10.66 -9.58
CA PRO A 93 9.37 -11.40 -9.71
C PRO A 93 10.44 -10.95 -8.70
N LYS A 94 10.98 -11.90 -7.94
CA LYS A 94 11.95 -11.63 -6.85
C LYS A 94 13.11 -10.71 -7.26
N HIS A 95 13.60 -10.82 -8.49
CA HIS A 95 14.71 -10.01 -8.98
C HIS A 95 14.32 -8.53 -9.13
N GLU A 96 13.11 -8.24 -9.60
CA GLU A 96 12.56 -6.88 -9.68
C GLU A 96 12.36 -6.28 -8.30
N VAL A 97 11.85 -7.06 -7.34
CA VAL A 97 11.68 -6.63 -5.96
C VAL A 97 13.02 -6.28 -5.29
N ILE A 98 14.07 -7.06 -5.58
CA ILE A 98 15.42 -6.78 -5.08
C ILE A 98 15.94 -5.44 -5.62
N GLU A 99 15.73 -5.18 -6.91
CA GLU A 99 16.14 -3.92 -7.54
C GLU A 99 15.31 -2.73 -7.02
N ALA A 100 14.00 -2.92 -6.82
CA ALA A 100 13.13 -1.92 -6.22
C ALA A 100 13.62 -1.55 -4.82
N PHE A 101 13.84 -2.54 -3.94
CA PHE A 101 14.36 -2.33 -2.58
C PHE A 101 15.68 -1.56 -2.59
N ARG A 102 16.61 -1.90 -3.49
CA ARG A 102 17.89 -1.19 -3.62
C ARG A 102 17.73 0.30 -3.91
N LYS A 103 16.74 0.65 -4.74
CA LYS A 103 16.44 2.06 -5.09
C LYS A 103 15.85 2.80 -3.90
N ILE A 104 14.82 2.24 -3.26
CA ILE A 104 14.11 2.92 -2.17
C ILE A 104 14.89 2.95 -0.85
N ALA A 105 15.76 1.97 -0.60
CA ALA A 105 16.58 1.93 0.61
C ALA A 105 17.85 2.79 0.51
N TYR A 106 18.17 3.40 -0.65
CA TYR A 106 19.40 4.18 -0.85
C TYR A 106 20.66 3.51 -0.30
N ARG A 107 20.85 2.22 -0.58
CA ARG A 107 21.96 1.37 -0.09
C ARG A 107 21.93 1.02 1.41
N LYS A 108 20.88 1.39 2.15
CA LYS A 108 20.65 0.91 3.53
C LYS A 108 20.17 -0.54 3.54
N SER A 109 20.28 -1.18 4.70
CA SER A 109 19.79 -2.55 4.93
C SER A 109 18.29 -2.62 5.25
N HIS A 110 17.69 -1.49 5.61
CA HIS A 110 16.31 -1.34 6.05
C HIS A 110 15.79 0.07 5.71
N ILE A 111 14.48 0.26 5.83
CA ILE A 111 13.75 1.51 5.58
C ILE A 111 12.88 1.80 6.81
N SER A 112 13.03 2.95 7.45
CA SER A 112 12.13 3.36 8.54
C SER A 112 10.80 3.88 8.03
N TRP A 113 9.82 4.04 8.93
CA TRP A 113 8.54 4.66 8.59
C TRP A 113 8.71 6.06 7.98
N GLU A 114 9.55 6.90 8.57
CA GLU A 114 9.77 8.28 8.13
C GLU A 114 10.38 8.32 6.72
N GLU A 115 11.28 7.39 6.42
CA GLU A 115 11.91 7.25 5.11
C GLU A 115 10.89 6.78 4.08
N PHE A 116 10.10 5.76 4.42
CA PHE A 116 9.04 5.24 3.56
C PHE A 116 8.01 6.33 3.25
N GLU A 117 7.52 7.05 4.26
CA GLU A 117 6.55 8.13 4.10
C GLU A 117 7.10 9.26 3.22
N THR A 118 8.38 9.62 3.41
CA THR A 118 9.06 10.63 2.58
C THR A 118 9.11 10.20 1.12
N GLN A 119 9.49 8.95 0.85
CA GLN A 119 9.49 8.40 -0.51
C GLN A 119 8.09 8.36 -1.11
N TYR A 120 7.09 7.95 -0.33
CA TYR A 120 5.70 7.91 -0.77
C TYR A 120 5.20 9.30 -1.21
N LYS A 121 5.47 10.34 -0.43
CA LYS A 121 5.12 11.73 -0.76
C LYS A 121 5.79 12.25 -2.03
N LEU A 122 6.97 11.76 -2.40
CA LEU A 122 7.62 12.11 -3.66
C LEU A 122 6.89 11.54 -4.87
N VAL A 123 6.23 10.39 -4.74
CA VAL A 123 5.47 9.73 -5.81
C VAL A 123 4.05 10.32 -5.95
N LEU A 124 3.55 11.00 -4.91
CA LEU A 124 2.25 11.69 -4.96
C LEU A 124 2.29 13.06 -5.68
N LYS A 125 3.49 13.59 -5.97
CA LYS A 125 3.69 14.85 -6.69
C LYS A 125 3.76 14.62 -8.20
#